data_AF-A0AAV6X4B6-F1
#
_entry.id   AF-A0AAV6X4B6-F1
#
_cell.length_a   1.000
_cell.length_b   1.000
_cell.length_c   1.000
_cell.angle_alpha   90.00
_cell.angle_beta   90.00
_cell.angle_gamma   90.00
#
_symmetry.space_group_name_H-M   'P 1'
#
loop_
_entity.id
_entity.type
_entity.pdbx_description
1 polymer ?
#
loop_
_entity_poly.entity_id
_entity_poly.type
_entity_poly.pdbx_seq_one_letter_code
_entity_poly.pdbx_strand_id
1 'polypeptide(L)'
;MANFHSRSNSFPSQSHPIVNDVEDHLHRLRVSEATSTSATSICTNLASLKDLHEGINNMIQMPSIQQALSHEQGQNWINELLEGSLRLVDLCEFSRDVVRLTN
;
A
#
# COMPACT_ATOMS: atom_id res chain seq x y z
N MET A 1 16.32 -53.55 -1.89
CA MET A 1 15.15 -52.66 -2.03
C MET A 1 15.62 -51.23 -1.82
N ALA A 2 15.73 -50.41 -2.88
CA ALA A 2 16.14 -49.01 -2.74
C ALA A 2 14.93 -48.15 -2.38
N ASN A 3 14.99 -47.49 -1.23
CA ASN A 3 13.92 -46.65 -0.71
C ASN A 3 14.00 -45.28 -1.40
N PHE A 4 13.15 -45.04 -2.40
CA PHE A 4 13.07 -43.73 -3.06
C PHE A 4 12.38 -42.73 -2.14
N HIS A 5 13.15 -41.80 -1.59
CA HIS A 5 12.64 -40.70 -0.79
C HIS A 5 12.22 -39.56 -1.73
N SER A 6 10.94 -39.52 -2.08
CA SER A 6 10.37 -38.41 -2.86
C SER A 6 10.41 -37.14 -2.02
N ARG A 7 11.42 -36.29 -2.25
CA ARG A 7 11.48 -34.93 -1.70
C ARG A 7 10.45 -34.07 -2.44
N SER A 8 9.44 -33.60 -1.71
CA SER A 8 8.47 -32.66 -2.26
C SER A 8 9.15 -31.31 -2.48
N ASN A 9 9.20 -30.85 -3.74
CA ASN A 9 9.58 -29.48 -4.04
C ASN A 9 8.38 -28.58 -3.72
N SER A 10 8.48 -27.78 -2.65
CA SER A 10 7.56 -26.68 -2.40
C SER A 10 7.78 -25.64 -3.49
N PHE A 11 6.77 -25.38 -4.33
CA PHE A 11 6.77 -24.16 -5.15
C PHE A 11 6.79 -22.94 -4.22
N PRO A 12 7.48 -21.85 -4.60
CA PRO A 12 7.40 -20.61 -3.82
C PRO A 12 5.94 -20.21 -3.70
N SER A 13 5.50 -19.91 -2.48
CA SER A 13 4.17 -19.41 -2.20
C SER A 13 3.94 -18.16 -3.04
N GLN A 14 2.99 -18.22 -3.98
CA GLN A 14 2.62 -17.05 -4.77
C GLN A 14 2.07 -15.99 -3.82
N SER A 15 2.57 -14.76 -3.92
CA SER A 15 2.08 -13.63 -3.12
C SER A 15 0.57 -13.46 -3.32
N HIS A 16 -0.14 -13.10 -2.26
CA HIS A 16 -1.57 -12.89 -2.34
C HIS A 16 -1.88 -11.77 -3.37
N PRO A 17 -2.88 -11.93 -4.25
CA PRO A 17 -3.14 -10.98 -5.33
C PRO A 17 -3.31 -9.52 -4.86
N ILE A 18 -3.93 -9.33 -3.69
CA ILE A 18 -4.10 -8.00 -3.05
C ILE A 18 -2.75 -7.37 -2.66
N VAL A 19 -1.78 -8.17 -2.20
CA VAL A 19 -0.45 -7.67 -1.83
C VAL A 19 0.30 -7.23 -3.08
N ASN A 20 0.16 -7.98 -4.18
CA ASN A 20 0.78 -7.62 -5.45
C ASN A 20 0.21 -6.32 -6.03
N ASP A 21 -1.11 -6.13 -5.90
CA ASP A 21 -1.81 -4.92 -6.31
C ASP A 21 -1.30 -3.68 -5.54
N VAL A 22 -1.20 -3.77 -4.21
CA VAL A 22 -0.65 -2.71 -3.36
C VAL A 22 0.81 -2.37 -3.75
N GLU A 23 1.63 -3.39 -4.00
CA GLU A 23 3.03 -3.20 -4.43
C GLU A 23 3.11 -2.48 -5.79
N ASP A 24 2.26 -2.88 -6.75
CA ASP A 24 2.20 -2.26 -8.08
C ASP A 24 1.76 -0.78 -7.98
N HIS A 25 0.79 -0.47 -7.13
CA HIS A 25 0.37 0.91 -6.84
C HIS A 25 1.50 1.75 -6.24
N LEU A 26 2.26 1.18 -5.30
CA LEU A 26 3.38 1.84 -4.64
C LEU A 26 4.53 2.09 -5.62
N HIS A 27 4.85 1.11 -6.46
CA HIS A 27 5.87 1.24 -7.50
C HIS A 27 5.51 2.35 -8.49
N ARG A 28 4.27 2.38 -8.99
CA ARG A 28 3.78 3.45 -9.88
C ARG A 28 3.92 4.84 -9.25
N LEU A 29 3.54 4.98 -7.98
CA LEU A 29 3.59 6.26 -7.28
C LEU A 29 5.03 6.76 -7.15
N ARG A 30 5.98 5.88 -6.80
CA ARG A 30 7.41 6.20 -6.71
C ARG A 30 8.00 6.67 -8.04
N VAL A 31 7.61 6.05 -9.15
CA VAL A 31 8.07 6.46 -10.48
C VAL A 31 7.52 7.84 -10.86
N SER A 32 6.28 8.15 -10.47
CA SER A 32 5.62 9.42 -10.81
C SER A 32 6.16 10.63 -10.02
N GLU A 33 6.64 10.41 -8.80
CA GLU A 33 7.27 11.45 -7.95
C GLU A 33 8.40 12.17 -8.68
N ALA A 34 9.29 11.43 -9.34
CA ALA A 34 10.50 11.96 -9.98
C ALA A 34 10.23 12.95 -11.15
N THR A 35 8.98 13.02 -11.63
CA THR A 35 8.63 13.74 -12.88
C THR A 35 7.58 14.83 -12.67
N SER A 36 7.11 15.04 -11.43
CA SER A 36 5.90 15.83 -11.17
C SER A 36 6.19 17.31 -10.94
N THR A 37 6.16 18.09 -12.03
CA THR A 37 6.35 19.56 -12.01
C THR A 37 5.09 20.35 -12.38
N SER A 38 4.00 19.67 -12.74
CA SER A 38 2.74 20.31 -13.19
C SER A 38 1.56 20.01 -12.26
N ALA A 39 0.57 20.90 -12.22
CA ALA A 39 -0.68 20.68 -11.49
C ALA A 39 -1.39 19.38 -11.93
N THR A 40 -1.37 19.07 -13.22
CA THR A 40 -1.93 17.83 -13.76
C THR A 40 -1.21 16.59 -13.21
N SER A 41 0.13 16.60 -13.16
CA SER A 41 0.91 15.49 -12.56
C SER A 41 0.68 15.35 -11.05
N ILE A 42 0.41 16.46 -10.35
CA ILE A 42 0.04 16.42 -8.92
C ILE A 42 -1.33 15.74 -8.75
N CYS A 43 -2.33 16.10 -9.57
CA CYS A 43 -3.64 15.47 -9.55
C CYS A 43 -3.58 13.96 -9.85
N THR A 44 -2.74 13.52 -10.80
CA THR A 44 -2.56 12.08 -11.09
C THR A 44 -1.87 11.32 -9.96
N ASN A 45 -0.95 11.95 -9.25
CA ASN A 45 -0.30 11.35 -8.08
C ASN A 45 -1.29 11.19 -6.94
N LEU A 46 -2.13 12.20 -6.68
CA LEU A 46 -3.19 12.12 -5.67
C LEU A 46 -4.21 11.02 -6.01
N ALA A 47 -4.58 10.87 -7.28
CA ALA A 47 -5.43 9.76 -7.70
C ALA A 47 -4.76 8.39 -7.45
N SER A 48 -3.47 8.25 -7.79
CA SER A 48 -2.73 7.01 -7.53
C SER A 48 -2.57 6.72 -6.03
N LEU A 49 -2.44 7.76 -5.20
CA LEU A 49 -2.36 7.67 -3.75
C LEU A 49 -3.68 7.18 -3.14
N LYS A 50 -4.81 7.65 -3.69
CA LYS A 50 -6.14 7.15 -3.34
C LYS A 50 -6.25 5.66 -3.64
N ASP A 51 -5.84 5.22 -4.83
CA ASP A 51 -5.90 3.79 -5.20
C ASP A 51 -5.03 2.94 -4.26
N LEU A 52 -3.82 3.40 -3.94
CA LEU A 52 -2.94 2.74 -2.98
C LEU A 52 -3.60 2.61 -1.60
N HIS A 53 -4.22 3.68 -1.11
CA HIS A 53 -4.93 3.67 0.16
C HIS A 53 -6.11 2.69 0.16
N GLU A 54 -6.86 2.61 -0.95
CA GLU A 54 -7.94 1.62 -1.11
C GLU A 54 -7.41 0.18 -1.10
N GLY A 55 -6.31 -0.08 -1.81
CA GLY A 55 -5.62 -1.38 -1.81
C GLY A 55 -5.17 -1.78 -0.41
N ILE A 56 -4.54 -0.87 0.34
CA ILE A 56 -4.12 -1.09 1.73
C ILE A 56 -5.32 -1.38 2.62
N ASN A 57 -6.41 -0.60 2.50
CA ASN A 57 -7.64 -0.83 3.25
C ASN A 57 -8.21 -2.24 2.97
N ASN A 58 -8.27 -2.66 1.71
CA ASN A 58 -8.71 -4.00 1.33
C ASN A 58 -7.80 -5.09 1.91
N MET A 59 -6.48 -4.85 1.94
CA MET A 59 -5.49 -5.75 2.52
C MET A 59 -5.69 -5.91 4.04
N ILE A 60 -5.91 -4.80 4.75
CA ILE A 60 -6.11 -4.80 6.21
C ILE A 60 -7.39 -5.54 6.58
N GLN A 61 -8.45 -5.49 5.77
CA GLN A 61 -9.70 -6.22 6.00
C GLN A 61 -9.56 -7.75 5.91
N MET A 62 -8.41 -8.27 5.46
CA MET A 62 -8.17 -9.70 5.40
C MET A 62 -8.10 -10.34 6.80
N PRO A 63 -8.71 -11.51 7.04
CA PRO A 63 -8.71 -12.17 8.34
C PRO A 63 -7.30 -12.43 8.90
N SER A 64 -6.34 -12.77 8.04
CA SER A 64 -4.95 -13.00 8.42
C SER A 64 -4.27 -11.74 8.95
N ILE A 65 -4.55 -10.58 8.36
CA ILE A 65 -4.01 -9.30 8.81
C ILE A 65 -4.73 -8.83 10.06
N GLN A 66 -6.07 -8.92 10.11
CA GLN A 66 -6.84 -8.60 11.33
C GLN A 66 -6.38 -9.43 12.53
N GLN A 67 -6.09 -10.71 12.34
CA GLN A 67 -5.56 -11.58 13.38
C GLN A 67 -4.16 -11.13 13.83
N ALA A 68 -3.28 -10.75 12.90
CA ALA A 68 -1.95 -10.22 13.23
C ALA A 68 -2.01 -8.87 13.98
N LEU A 69 -2.95 -8.00 13.59
CA LEU A 69 -3.18 -6.70 14.23
C LEU A 69 -3.82 -6.80 15.61
N SER A 70 -4.52 -7.91 15.91
CA SER A 70 -5.14 -8.16 17.21
C SER A 70 -4.16 -8.70 18.27
N HIS A 71 -2.94 -9.09 17.86
CA HIS A 71 -1.89 -9.54 18.77
C HIS A 71 -1.26 -8.36 19.53
N GLU A 72 -0.56 -8.58 20.64
CA GLU A 72 0.09 -7.51 21.45
C GLU A 72 0.98 -6.57 20.63
N GLN A 73 1.65 -7.09 19.59
CA GLN A 73 2.49 -6.29 18.69
C GLN A 73 1.68 -5.45 17.69
N GLY A 74 0.42 -5.81 17.45
CA GLY A 74 -0.46 -5.18 16.48
C GLY A 74 -0.88 -3.76 16.86
N GLN A 75 -0.86 -3.40 18.15
CA GLN A 75 -1.18 -2.03 18.58
C GLN A 75 -0.19 -0.99 18.03
N ASN A 76 1.10 -1.34 17.94
CA ASN A 76 2.10 -0.48 17.31
C ASN A 76 1.84 -0.34 15.80
N TRP A 77 1.52 -1.44 15.12
CA TRP A 77 1.17 -1.42 13.69
C TRP A 77 -0.08 -0.60 13.40
N ILE A 78 -1.11 -0.68 14.24
CA ILE A 78 -2.33 0.13 14.13
C ILE A 78 -1.99 1.61 14.30
N ASN A 79 -1.13 1.96 15.27
CA ASN A 79 -0.71 3.34 15.47
C ASN A 79 0.07 3.90 14.28
N GLU A 80 1.04 3.16 13.76
CA GLU A 80 1.80 3.54 12.56
C GLU A 80 0.90 3.70 11.32
N LEU A 81 -0.05 2.78 11.15
CA LEU A 81 -1.03 2.85 10.07
C LEU A 81 -1.91 4.10 10.19
N LEU A 82 -2.38 4.41 11.41
CA LEU A 82 -3.21 5.58 11.67
C LEU A 82 -2.43 6.87 11.43
N GLU A 83 -1.20 6.96 11.93
CA GLU A 83 -0.29 8.08 11.71
C GLU A 83 -0.02 8.28 10.21
N GLY A 84 0.27 7.20 9.48
CA GLY A 84 0.41 7.25 8.02
C GLY A 84 -0.85 7.77 7.32
N SER A 85 -2.04 7.33 7.77
CA SER A 85 -3.33 7.76 7.22
C SER A 85 -3.59 9.26 7.48
N LEU A 86 -3.25 9.76 8.66
CA LEU A 86 -3.36 11.18 9.00
C LEU A 86 -2.46 12.04 8.08
N ARG A 87 -1.21 11.62 7.86
CA ARG A 87 -0.29 12.31 6.95
C ARG A 87 -0.81 12.37 5.51
N LEU A 88 -1.53 11.35 5.05
CA LEU A 88 -2.18 11.37 3.74
C LEU A 88 -3.31 12.40 3.68
N VAL A 89 -4.08 12.55 4.75
CA VAL A 89 -5.12 13.59 4.86
C VAL A 89 -4.50 14.99 4.82
N ASP A 90 -3.44 15.22 5.60
CA ASP A 90 -2.72 16.50 5.62
C ASP A 90 -2.13 16.83 4.24
N LEU A 91 -1.57 15.85 3.54
CA LEU A 91 -1.06 16.02 2.17
C LEU A 91 -2.19 16.39 1.19
N CYS A 92 -3.37 15.79 1.34
CA CYS A 92 -4.53 16.12 0.51
C CYS A 92 -5.04 17.54 0.78
N GLU A 93 -5.00 18.00 2.03
CA GLU A 93 -5.30 19.39 2.40
C GLU A 93 -4.31 20.35 1.76
N PHE A 94 -3.01 20.12 1.96
CA PHE A 94 -1.94 20.91 1.35
C PHE A 94 -2.07 20.97 -0.18
N SER A 95 -2.29 19.83 -0.83
CA SER A 95 -2.41 19.77 -2.29
C SER A 95 -3.63 20.55 -2.78
N ARG A 96 -4.75 20.51 -2.06
CA ARG A 96 -5.95 21.29 -2.38
C ARG A 96 -5.66 22.79 -2.32
N ASP A 97 -4.90 23.24 -1.33
CA ASP A 97 -4.55 24.65 -1.17
C ASP A 97 -3.57 25.11 -2.26
N VAL A 98 -2.60 24.28 -2.63
CA VAL A 98 -1.68 24.55 -3.76
C VAL A 98 -2.44 24.66 -5.08
N VAL A 99 -3.38 23.74 -5.34
CA VAL A 99 -4.22 23.79 -6.55
C VAL A 99 -5.10 25.05 -6.56
N ARG A 100 -5.61 25.47 -5.41
CA ARG A 100 -6.37 26.73 -5.28
C ARG A 100 -5.52 27.99 -5.45
N LEU A 101 -4.23 27.93 -5.14
CA LEU A 101 -3.31 29.06 -5.32
C LEU A 101 -2.84 29.22 -6.77
N THR A 102 -2.90 28.15 -7.57
CA THR A 102 -2.37 28.10 -8.94
C THR A 102 -3.43 28.26 -10.05
N ASN A 103 -4.71 28.42 -9.69
CA ASN A 103 -5.85 28.67 -10.59
C ASN A 103 -6.57 29.95 -10.17
#